data_AF-A0A0W0SWU8-F1
#
_entry.id   AF-A0A0W0SWU8-F1
#
_cell.length_a   1.000
_cell.length_b   1.000
_cell.length_c   1.000
_cell.angle_alpha   90.00
_cell.angle_beta   90.00
_cell.angle_gamma   90.00
#
_symmetry.space_group_name_H-M   'P 1'
#
loop_
_entity.id
_entity.type
_entity.pdbx_description
1 polymer ?
#
loop_
_entity_poly.entity_id
_entity_poly.type
_entity_poly.pdbx_seq_one_letter_code
_entity_poly.pdbx_strand_id
1 'polypeptide(L)'
;MGYDLRIPKDEHFFNSVLYGSWKNLNHYDLRLVFKPNPYQKWKISDKGQYLRGVISMLGHLDIAYECLTGKFWREVLRRKQLVNTISNSEEVSKNIFTFNELYSVLDKDQSIKEKLVSEYRFESEKLAKKYIKANFEDSLEYLVHRNVFSRIYQWRCEFCGKSNVVSIDNLKNINHCKICMEQYNLPINFEWKYRLNEFVWNALCKSNNGLSVLWTIGFLHENLRDDFFYLPEVQLFNDARAKAPTIEVDLLCVIDGKLYVGEVKKTVSQYLAKQEDISKFIEVRE
;
A
#
# COMPACT_ATOMS: atom_id res chain seq x y z
N MET A 1 9.18 26.75 35.15
CA MET A 1 8.69 25.41 34.75
C MET A 1 8.21 25.53 33.31
N GLY A 2 8.91 24.93 32.36
CA GLY A 2 8.46 24.89 30.96
C GLY A 2 7.47 23.76 30.78
N TYR A 3 6.32 24.04 30.18
CA TYR A 3 5.39 23.00 29.75
C TYR A 3 5.89 22.41 28.43
N ASP A 4 6.08 21.09 28.39
CA ASP A 4 6.42 20.36 27.17
C ASP A 4 5.12 20.04 26.42
N LEU A 5 4.77 20.88 25.44
CA LEU A 5 3.60 20.68 24.58
C LEU A 5 3.92 19.60 23.55
N ARG A 6 3.29 18.43 23.68
CA ARG A 6 3.40 17.32 22.72
C ARG A 6 2.10 17.14 21.96
N ILE A 7 2.19 17.08 20.65
CA ILE A 7 1.06 16.69 19.79
C ILE A 7 0.75 15.21 20.08
N PRO A 8 -0.51 14.85 20.40
CA PRO A 8 -0.89 13.46 20.63
C PRO A 8 -0.72 12.65 19.35
N LYS A 9 -0.31 11.38 19.48
CA LYS A 9 -0.33 10.43 18.35
C LYS A 9 -1.77 10.16 17.92
N ASP A 10 -1.97 9.80 16.66
CA ASP A 10 -3.28 9.43 16.09
C ASP A 10 -4.01 8.39 16.96
N GLU A 11 -3.29 7.41 17.51
CA GLU A 11 -3.90 6.39 18.38
C GLU A 11 -4.50 7.01 19.65
N HIS A 12 -3.88 8.05 20.22
CA HIS A 12 -4.44 8.74 21.38
C HIS A 12 -5.68 9.55 21.00
N PHE A 13 -5.66 10.19 19.84
CA PHE A 13 -6.83 10.87 19.29
C PHE A 13 -7.99 9.89 19.08
N PHE A 14 -7.79 8.79 18.34
CA PHE A 14 -8.85 7.81 18.07
C PHE A 14 -9.31 7.04 19.31
N ASN A 15 -8.43 6.80 20.29
CA ASN A 15 -8.86 6.30 21.60
C ASN A 15 -9.85 7.28 22.26
N SER A 16 -9.56 8.58 22.19
CA SER A 16 -10.43 9.61 22.74
C SER A 16 -11.70 9.79 21.92
N VAL A 17 -11.71 9.48 20.62
CA VAL A 17 -12.95 9.54 19.81
C VAL A 17 -13.82 8.31 20.04
N LEU A 18 -13.24 7.11 20.01
CA LEU A 18 -13.97 5.84 20.11
C LEU A 18 -14.47 5.52 21.52
N TYR A 19 -13.64 5.82 22.52
CA TYR A 19 -13.99 5.54 23.90
C TYR A 19 -14.41 6.78 24.66
N GLY A 20 -14.19 7.98 24.10
CA GLY A 20 -14.20 9.28 24.78
C GLY A 20 -13.11 9.42 25.86
N SER A 21 -12.91 10.62 26.39
CA SER A 21 -12.02 10.87 27.54
C SER A 21 -12.60 10.37 28.89
N TRP A 22 -13.53 9.41 28.88
CA TRP A 22 -14.35 9.01 30.03
C TRP A 22 -13.56 8.35 31.16
N LYS A 23 -12.28 8.00 30.94
CA LYS A 23 -11.40 7.59 32.04
C LYS A 23 -11.21 8.69 33.08
N ASN A 24 -11.47 9.95 32.74
CA ASN A 24 -11.41 11.09 33.66
C ASN A 24 -12.79 11.63 34.05
N LEU A 25 -13.89 11.05 33.56
CA LEU A 25 -15.23 11.42 34.03
C LEU A 25 -15.53 10.64 35.31
N ASN A 26 -15.73 11.43 36.37
CA ASN A 26 -15.97 11.01 37.74
C ASN A 26 -16.92 9.81 37.78
N HIS A 27 -16.44 8.63 38.17
CA HIS A 27 -17.24 7.40 38.23
C HIS A 27 -18.43 7.50 39.22
N TYR A 28 -18.51 8.60 39.96
CA TYR A 28 -19.58 8.96 40.88
C TYR A 28 -20.65 9.90 40.28
N ASP A 29 -20.51 10.35 39.02
CA ASP A 29 -21.55 11.18 38.40
C ASP A 29 -22.70 10.30 37.90
N LEU A 30 -23.70 10.12 38.77
CA LEU A 30 -24.92 9.35 38.53
C LEU A 30 -25.80 9.91 37.40
N ARG A 31 -25.49 11.11 36.87
CA ARG A 31 -26.18 11.69 35.70
C ARG A 31 -25.62 11.18 34.39
N LEU A 32 -24.45 10.53 34.41
CA LEU A 32 -23.89 9.91 33.23
C LEU A 32 -24.74 8.68 32.88
N VAL A 33 -25.52 8.80 31.81
CA VAL A 33 -26.21 7.65 31.21
C VAL A 33 -25.14 6.69 30.73
N PHE A 34 -24.94 5.58 31.45
CA PHE A 34 -24.00 4.53 31.09
C PHE A 34 -24.53 3.83 29.83
N LYS A 35 -24.23 4.36 28.65
CA LYS A 35 -24.44 3.63 27.41
C LYS A 35 -23.25 2.68 27.25
N PRO A 36 -23.37 1.36 27.48
CA PRO A 36 -22.25 0.44 27.39
C PRO A 36 -21.62 0.53 25.99
N ASN A 37 -20.33 0.87 25.92
CA ASN A 37 -19.63 0.92 24.63
C ASN A 37 -19.57 -0.51 24.08
N PRO A 38 -20.09 -0.78 22.85
CA PRO A 38 -20.08 -2.13 22.29
C PRO A 38 -18.66 -2.68 22.10
N TYR A 39 -17.67 -1.79 22.04
CA TYR A 39 -16.26 -2.15 21.95
C TYR A 39 -15.47 -1.57 23.14
N GLN A 40 -14.51 -2.34 23.63
CA GLN A 40 -13.67 -2.00 24.78
C GLN A 40 -12.19 -1.85 24.40
N LYS A 41 -11.81 -2.34 23.22
CA LYS A 41 -10.44 -2.32 22.72
C LYS A 41 -10.45 -2.27 21.20
N TRP A 42 -9.44 -1.59 20.66
CA TRP A 42 -9.16 -1.59 19.24
C TRP A 42 -7.66 -1.74 19.03
N LYS A 43 -7.27 -2.23 17.86
CA LYS A 43 -5.90 -2.19 17.38
C LYS A 43 -5.90 -2.08 15.86
N ILE A 44 -4.83 -1.57 15.30
CA ILE A 44 -4.61 -1.64 13.86
C ILE A 44 -4.22 -3.08 13.54
N SER A 45 -4.85 -3.67 12.53
CA SER A 45 -4.51 -5.02 12.06
C SER A 45 -3.12 -5.05 11.44
N ASP A 46 -2.56 -6.25 11.23
CA ASP A 46 -1.29 -6.40 10.51
C ASP A 46 -1.36 -5.82 9.09
N LYS A 47 -2.52 -5.89 8.42
CA LYS A 47 -2.75 -5.28 7.11
C LYS A 47 -2.64 -3.75 7.19
N GLY A 48 -3.25 -3.15 8.22
CA GLY A 48 -3.18 -1.71 8.45
C GLY A 48 -1.78 -1.22 8.81
N GLN A 49 -1.04 -2.03 9.59
CA GLN A 49 0.37 -1.76 9.89
C GLN A 49 1.25 -1.82 8.63
N TYR A 50 1.01 -2.80 7.76
CA TYR A 50 1.69 -2.88 6.47
C TYR A 50 1.38 -1.67 5.58
N LEU A 51 0.12 -1.27 5.48
CA LEU A 51 -0.25 -0.09 4.69
C LEU A 51 0.41 1.19 5.23
N ARG A 52 0.40 1.40 6.55
CA ARG A 52 1.11 2.52 7.19
C ARG A 52 2.61 2.51 6.91
N GLY A 53 3.23 1.34 6.95
CA GLY A 53 4.64 1.19 6.60
C GLY A 53 4.91 1.62 5.16
N VAL A 54 4.04 1.25 4.21
CA VAL A 54 4.18 1.66 2.80
C VAL A 54 4.01 3.17 2.63
N ILE A 55 3.03 3.77 3.31
CA ILE A 55 2.85 5.22 3.32
C ILE A 55 4.11 5.91 3.89
N SER A 56 4.65 5.40 4.99
CA SER A 56 5.89 5.89 5.60
C SER A 56 7.11 5.76 4.68
N MET A 57 7.22 4.68 3.90
CA MET A 57 8.28 4.53 2.89
C MET A 57 8.25 5.68 1.88
N LEU A 58 7.06 6.17 1.51
CA LEU A 58 6.86 7.30 0.59
C LEU A 58 6.77 8.67 1.30
N GLY A 59 6.80 8.68 2.64
CA GLY A 59 6.93 9.84 3.50
C GLY A 59 5.58 10.43 3.90
N HIS A 60 4.66 10.56 2.95
CA HIS A 60 3.36 11.16 3.15
C HIS A 60 2.26 10.42 2.38
N LEU A 61 1.01 10.58 2.84
CA LEU A 61 -0.17 9.91 2.28
C LEU A 61 -0.47 10.35 0.84
N ASP A 62 -0.39 11.64 0.57
CA ASP A 62 -0.54 12.27 -0.76
C ASP A 62 0.43 11.64 -1.77
N ILE A 63 1.73 11.61 -1.44
CA ILE A 63 2.76 11.00 -2.30
C ILE A 63 2.47 9.51 -2.51
N ALA A 64 2.09 8.79 -1.46
CA ALA A 64 1.76 7.37 -1.56
C ALA A 64 0.54 7.13 -2.46
N TYR A 65 -0.49 7.96 -2.31
CA TYR A 65 -1.70 7.93 -3.11
C TYR A 65 -1.41 8.24 -4.58
N GLU A 66 -0.86 9.41 -4.88
CA GLU A 66 -0.59 9.86 -6.25
C GLU A 66 0.31 8.87 -6.99
N CYS A 67 1.38 8.42 -6.31
CA CYS A 67 2.38 7.55 -6.94
C CYS A 67 1.86 6.12 -7.13
N LEU A 68 1.39 5.45 -6.08
CA LEU A 68 1.08 4.01 -6.15
C LEU A 68 -0.32 3.73 -6.68
N THR A 69 -1.25 4.66 -6.52
CA THR A 69 -2.64 4.49 -6.98
C THR A 69 -2.90 5.14 -8.32
N GLY A 70 -1.95 5.91 -8.86
CA GLY A 70 -1.96 6.40 -10.23
C GLY A 70 -2.18 5.27 -11.24
N LYS A 71 -2.87 5.57 -12.36
CA LYS A 71 -3.36 4.58 -13.34
C LYS A 71 -2.28 3.55 -13.73
N PHE A 72 -1.07 4.03 -14.00
CA PHE A 72 0.06 3.19 -14.42
C PHE A 72 0.53 2.23 -13.32
N TRP A 73 0.99 2.73 -12.18
CA TRP A 73 1.54 1.89 -11.11
C TRP A 73 0.48 0.96 -10.52
N ARG A 74 -0.76 1.44 -10.39
CA ARG A 74 -1.91 0.61 -10.01
C ARG A 74 -2.09 -0.57 -10.95
N GLU A 75 -1.95 -0.36 -12.26
CA GLU A 75 -2.04 -1.43 -13.27
C GLU A 75 -0.86 -2.40 -13.18
N VAL A 76 0.37 -1.90 -13.00
CA VAL A 76 1.57 -2.73 -12.77
C VAL A 76 1.36 -3.65 -11.57
N LEU A 77 0.92 -3.09 -10.44
CA LEU A 77 0.68 -3.82 -9.19
C LEU A 77 -0.45 -4.85 -9.34
N ARG A 78 -1.56 -4.49 -10.00
CA ARG A 78 -2.70 -5.39 -10.25
C ARG A 78 -2.39 -6.52 -11.24
N ARG A 79 -1.59 -6.27 -12.29
CA ARG A 79 -1.20 -7.31 -13.25
C ARG A 79 -0.45 -8.46 -12.59
N LYS A 80 0.49 -8.16 -11.68
CA LYS A 80 1.19 -9.21 -10.93
C LYS A 80 0.28 -9.94 -9.93
N GLN A 81 -0.72 -9.27 -9.35
CA GLN A 81 -1.75 -9.93 -8.54
C GLN A 81 -2.38 -11.09 -9.33
N LEU A 82 -2.81 -10.83 -10.57
CA LEU A 82 -3.43 -11.82 -11.44
C LEU A 82 -2.48 -12.95 -11.86
N VAL A 83 -1.26 -12.62 -12.29
CA VAL A 83 -0.27 -13.63 -12.72
C VAL A 83 0.14 -14.55 -11.57
N ASN A 84 0.30 -14.02 -10.35
CA ASN A 84 0.66 -14.83 -9.18
C ASN A 84 -0.50 -15.70 -8.67
N THR A 85 -1.77 -15.32 -8.90
CA THR A 85 -2.93 -16.18 -8.58
C THR A 85 -3.04 -17.37 -9.54
N ILE A 86 -2.63 -17.22 -10.80
CA ILE A 86 -2.79 -18.23 -11.85
C ILE A 86 -1.57 -19.17 -11.91
N SER A 87 -0.38 -18.68 -11.59
CA SER A 87 0.85 -19.47 -11.66
C SER A 87 1.30 -19.94 -10.28
N ASN A 88 1.31 -21.26 -10.04
CA ASN A 88 2.04 -21.93 -8.95
C ASN A 88 3.57 -21.83 -9.17
N SER A 89 4.06 -20.70 -9.66
CA SER A 89 5.48 -20.48 -9.97
C SER A 89 6.30 -20.41 -8.69
N GLU A 90 7.54 -20.91 -8.76
CA GLU A 90 8.52 -20.90 -7.65
C GLU A 90 8.60 -19.52 -6.99
N GLU A 91 8.73 -19.47 -5.65
CA GLU A 91 8.79 -18.23 -4.87
C GLU A 91 9.81 -17.20 -5.36
N VAL A 92 10.86 -17.64 -6.04
CA VAL A 92 12.00 -16.80 -6.46
C VAL A 92 11.64 -15.82 -7.60
N SER A 93 10.67 -16.15 -8.47
CA SER A 93 10.25 -15.30 -9.59
C SER A 93 9.09 -14.37 -9.26
N LYS A 94 8.45 -14.55 -8.10
CA LYS A 94 7.38 -13.66 -7.64
C LYS A 94 7.95 -12.26 -7.50
N ASN A 95 7.26 -11.29 -8.09
CA ASN A 95 7.54 -9.86 -7.96
C ASN A 95 8.80 -9.35 -8.69
N ILE A 96 9.41 -10.14 -9.59
CA ILE A 96 10.51 -9.66 -10.46
C ILE A 96 9.95 -9.18 -11.81
N PHE A 97 10.54 -8.10 -12.33
CA PHE A 97 10.22 -7.48 -13.59
C PHE A 97 11.49 -7.08 -14.34
N THR A 98 11.46 -7.17 -15.66
CA THR A 98 12.38 -6.46 -16.55
C THR A 98 11.90 -5.03 -16.76
N PHE A 99 12.80 -4.16 -17.22
CA PHE A 99 12.42 -2.80 -17.62
C PHE A 99 11.30 -2.81 -18.67
N ASN A 100 11.44 -3.64 -19.70
CA ASN A 100 10.48 -3.73 -20.81
C ASN A 100 9.11 -4.22 -20.35
N GLU A 101 9.05 -5.17 -19.40
CA GLU A 101 7.78 -5.61 -18.81
C GLU A 101 7.05 -4.47 -18.11
N LEU A 102 7.74 -3.69 -17.27
CA LEU A 102 7.16 -2.54 -16.58
C LEU A 102 6.71 -1.46 -17.58
N TYR A 103 7.59 -1.09 -18.51
CA TYR A 103 7.32 -0.04 -19.50
C TYR A 103 6.20 -0.41 -20.48
N SER A 104 6.04 -1.70 -20.80
CA SER A 104 5.00 -2.19 -21.72
C SER A 104 3.58 -1.86 -21.27
N VAL A 105 3.37 -1.55 -19.98
CA VAL A 105 2.06 -1.12 -19.47
C VAL A 105 1.71 0.28 -19.99
N LEU A 106 2.67 1.20 -20.10
CA LEU A 106 2.47 2.52 -20.72
C LEU A 106 2.45 2.44 -22.23
N ASP A 107 3.34 1.65 -22.82
CA ASP A 107 3.46 1.60 -24.28
C ASP A 107 2.19 1.07 -24.96
N LYS A 108 1.40 0.25 -24.26
CA LYS A 108 0.11 -0.23 -24.78
C LYS A 108 -1.06 0.73 -24.56
N ASP A 109 -0.88 1.82 -23.81
CA ASP A 109 -1.94 2.78 -23.52
C ASP A 109 -1.98 3.90 -24.56
N GLN A 110 -2.73 3.65 -25.64
CA GLN A 110 -2.89 4.59 -26.75
C GLN A 110 -3.51 5.93 -26.31
N SER A 111 -4.39 5.91 -25.31
CA SER A 111 -5.07 7.12 -24.82
C SER A 111 -4.11 8.14 -24.20
N ILE A 112 -3.06 7.66 -23.51
CA ILE A 112 -2.03 8.51 -22.92
C ILE A 112 -1.19 9.16 -24.02
N LYS A 113 -0.86 8.40 -25.07
CA LYS A 113 -0.07 8.91 -26.21
C LYS A 113 -0.81 10.02 -26.94
N GLU A 114 -2.10 9.82 -27.22
CA GLU A 114 -2.95 10.81 -27.88
C GLU A 114 -3.14 12.07 -27.03
N LYS A 115 -3.36 11.90 -25.72
CA LYS A 115 -3.47 13.02 -24.78
C LYS A 115 -2.17 13.83 -24.70
N LEU A 116 -1.02 13.18 -24.63
CA LEU A 116 0.27 13.88 -24.58
C LEU A 116 0.57 14.64 -25.88
N VAL A 117 0.29 14.06 -27.05
CA VAL A 117 0.49 14.76 -28.34
C VAL A 117 -0.41 15.99 -28.44
N SER A 118 -1.67 15.88 -28.03
CA SER A 118 -2.64 16.98 -28.11
C SER A 118 -2.42 18.08 -27.06
N GLU A 119 -2.12 17.72 -25.80
CA GLU A 119 -1.96 18.68 -24.70
C GLU A 119 -0.57 19.32 -24.67
N TYR A 120 0.50 18.55 -24.89
CA TYR A 120 1.88 19.03 -24.78
C TYR A 120 2.50 19.44 -26.11
N ARG A 121 1.72 19.44 -27.20
CA ARG A 121 2.12 19.89 -28.55
C ARG A 121 3.43 19.26 -29.04
N PHE A 122 3.65 17.97 -28.77
CA PHE A 122 4.83 17.29 -29.28
C PHE A 122 4.84 17.28 -30.81
N GLU A 123 5.98 17.65 -31.40
CA GLU A 123 6.16 17.71 -32.86
C GLU A 123 6.06 16.34 -33.55
N SER A 124 6.26 15.25 -32.79
CA SER A 124 6.12 13.88 -33.30
C SER A 124 5.81 12.86 -32.21
N GLU A 125 5.17 11.75 -32.59
CA GLU A 125 4.95 10.59 -31.72
C GLU A 125 6.26 10.02 -31.16
N LYS A 126 7.36 10.11 -31.93
CA LYS A 126 8.69 9.65 -31.49
C LYS A 126 9.20 10.45 -30.29
N LEU A 127 9.00 11.76 -30.28
CA LEU A 127 9.38 12.63 -29.16
C LEU A 127 8.49 12.36 -27.94
N ALA A 128 7.18 12.19 -28.14
CA ALA A 128 6.25 11.81 -27.07
C ALA A 128 6.65 10.48 -26.42
N LYS A 129 7.01 9.45 -27.20
CA LYS A 129 7.52 8.17 -26.67
C LYS A 129 8.81 8.33 -25.86
N LYS A 130 9.75 9.17 -26.33
CA LYS A 130 10.99 9.45 -25.59
C LYS A 130 10.69 10.14 -24.26
N TYR A 131 9.77 11.10 -24.24
CA TYR A 131 9.34 11.79 -23.03
C TYR A 131 8.67 10.84 -22.03
N ILE A 132 7.73 10.00 -22.48
CA ILE A 132 7.07 8.99 -21.64
C ILE A 132 8.11 8.05 -21.01
N LYS A 133 9.08 7.59 -21.81
CA LYS A 133 10.15 6.71 -21.32
C LYS A 133 10.99 7.39 -20.24
N ALA A 134 11.38 8.66 -20.44
CA ALA A 134 12.13 9.42 -19.43
C ALA A 134 11.33 9.59 -18.13
N ASN A 135 10.05 9.98 -18.20
CA ASN A 135 9.19 10.10 -17.02
C ASN A 135 9.01 8.76 -16.29
N PHE A 136 8.93 7.66 -17.04
CA PHE A 136 8.89 6.32 -16.45
C PHE A 136 10.20 5.98 -15.74
N GLU A 137 11.35 6.30 -16.34
CA GLU A 137 12.66 6.12 -15.73
C GLU A 137 12.78 6.90 -14.41
N ASP A 138 12.40 8.18 -14.41
CA ASP A 138 12.39 9.04 -13.22
C ASP A 138 11.47 8.48 -12.13
N SER A 139 10.26 8.03 -12.50
CA SER A 139 9.30 7.47 -11.56
C SER A 139 9.77 6.13 -10.98
N LEU A 140 10.37 5.26 -11.79
CA LEU A 140 10.95 4.00 -11.33
C LEU A 140 12.16 4.25 -10.43
N GLU A 141 13.03 5.20 -10.79
CA GLU A 141 14.17 5.62 -9.99
C GLU A 141 13.72 6.14 -8.62
N TYR A 142 12.68 6.98 -8.59
CA TYR A 142 12.07 7.43 -7.35
C TYR A 142 11.64 6.24 -6.48
N LEU A 143 10.88 5.30 -7.03
CA LEU A 143 10.42 4.12 -6.29
C LEU A 143 11.57 3.20 -5.84
N VAL A 144 12.68 3.15 -6.59
CA VAL A 144 13.89 2.43 -6.16
C VAL A 144 14.52 3.11 -4.94
N HIS A 145 14.68 4.44 -4.96
CA HIS A 145 15.22 5.20 -3.84
C HIS A 145 14.34 5.11 -2.58
N ARG A 146 13.02 4.96 -2.75
CA ARG A 146 12.08 4.76 -1.64
C ARG A 146 11.95 3.30 -1.19
N ASN A 147 12.81 2.40 -1.69
CA ASN A 147 12.81 0.97 -1.40
C ASN A 147 11.50 0.24 -1.76
N VAL A 148 10.67 0.82 -2.64
CA VAL A 148 9.47 0.18 -3.17
C VAL A 148 9.86 -0.86 -4.20
N PHE A 149 10.81 -0.53 -5.07
CA PHE A 149 11.50 -1.49 -5.92
C PHE A 149 12.97 -1.62 -5.51
N SER A 150 13.56 -2.78 -5.77
CA SER A 150 15.00 -2.99 -5.64
C SER A 150 15.58 -3.39 -6.99
N ARG A 151 16.70 -2.78 -7.36
CA ARG A 151 17.50 -3.24 -8.50
C ARG A 151 18.16 -4.56 -8.15
N ILE A 152 18.01 -5.54 -9.02
CA ILE A 152 18.52 -6.89 -8.85
C ILE A 152 19.15 -7.42 -10.14
N TYR A 153 20.07 -8.35 -9.97
CA TYR A 153 20.61 -9.17 -11.04
C TYR A 153 20.24 -10.64 -10.83
N GLN A 154 19.87 -11.33 -11.92
CA GLN A 154 19.44 -12.72 -11.88
C GLN A 154 20.20 -13.53 -12.94
N TRP A 155 20.77 -14.66 -12.53
CA TRP A 155 21.41 -15.63 -13.41
C TRP A 155 21.00 -17.06 -13.07
N ARG A 156 21.20 -17.99 -14.00
CA ARG A 156 21.03 -19.43 -13.77
C ARG A 156 22.42 -20.05 -13.63
N CYS A 157 22.65 -20.80 -12.55
CA CYS A 157 23.88 -21.55 -12.36
C CYS A 157 24.01 -22.62 -13.45
N GLU A 158 25.12 -22.64 -14.17
CA GLU A 158 25.37 -23.63 -15.23
C GLU A 158 25.60 -25.04 -14.67
N PHE A 159 26.13 -25.15 -13.46
CA PHE A 159 26.40 -26.43 -12.80
C PHE A 159 25.13 -27.09 -12.24
N CYS A 160 24.45 -26.44 -11.28
CA CYS A 160 23.30 -27.04 -10.58
C CYS A 160 21.93 -26.57 -11.10
N GLY A 161 21.88 -25.67 -12.08
CA GLY A 161 20.64 -25.14 -12.65
C GLY A 161 19.87 -24.16 -11.76
N LYS A 162 20.31 -23.87 -10.53
CA LYS A 162 19.62 -22.94 -9.62
C LYS A 162 19.58 -21.52 -10.19
N SER A 163 18.41 -20.87 -10.16
CA SER A 163 18.32 -19.43 -10.40
C SER A 163 18.75 -18.65 -9.15
N ASN A 164 19.78 -17.83 -9.31
CA ASN A 164 20.31 -16.97 -8.28
C ASN A 164 19.83 -15.54 -8.52
N VAL A 165 19.51 -14.84 -7.44
CA VAL A 165 19.14 -13.43 -7.45
C VAL A 165 19.94 -12.70 -6.38
N VAL A 166 20.52 -11.57 -6.74
CA VAL A 166 21.30 -10.68 -5.88
C VAL A 166 20.84 -9.24 -6.07
N SER A 167 20.81 -8.46 -4.98
CA SER A 167 20.55 -7.02 -5.05
C SER A 167 21.78 -6.28 -5.56
N ILE A 168 21.57 -5.06 -6.08
CA ILE A 168 22.68 -4.20 -6.51
C ILE A 168 23.71 -3.98 -5.40
N ASP A 169 23.28 -3.82 -4.14
CA ASP A 169 24.17 -3.58 -2.99
C ASP A 169 25.07 -4.78 -2.66
N ASN A 170 24.67 -5.97 -3.09
CA ASN A 170 25.40 -7.22 -2.82
C ASN A 170 26.07 -7.80 -4.08
N LEU A 171 25.90 -7.14 -5.23
CA LEU A 171 26.44 -7.63 -6.50
C LEU A 171 27.95 -7.40 -6.54
N LYS A 172 28.69 -8.46 -6.86
CA LYS A 172 30.15 -8.42 -6.99
C LYS A 172 30.56 -8.76 -8.43
N ASN A 173 31.81 -8.47 -8.80
CA ASN A 173 32.37 -8.97 -10.07
C ASN A 173 32.44 -10.50 -10.10
N ILE A 174 32.70 -11.11 -8.94
CA ILE A 174 32.70 -12.55 -8.73
C ILE A 174 31.62 -12.89 -7.70
N ASN A 175 30.58 -13.58 -8.15
CA ASN A 175 29.48 -14.07 -7.33
C ASN A 175 29.58 -15.59 -7.19
N HIS A 176 28.81 -16.16 -6.26
CA HIS A 176 28.76 -17.60 -6.07
C HIS A 176 27.31 -18.07 -6.07
N CYS A 177 27.08 -19.26 -6.62
CA CYS A 177 25.78 -19.91 -6.53
C CYS A 177 25.43 -20.16 -5.05
N LYS A 178 24.22 -19.76 -4.63
CA LYS A 178 23.77 -19.90 -3.23
C LYS A 178 23.63 -21.36 -2.75
N ILE A 179 23.69 -22.33 -3.66
CA ILE A 179 23.47 -23.76 -3.35
C ILE A 179 24.76 -24.57 -3.49
N CYS A 180 25.38 -24.55 -4.68
CA CYS A 180 26.56 -25.38 -4.96
C CYS A 180 27.88 -24.62 -4.85
N MET A 181 27.85 -23.32 -4.50
CA MET A 181 29.01 -22.45 -4.40
C MET A 181 29.83 -22.25 -5.69
N GLU A 182 29.34 -22.74 -6.84
CA GLU A 182 29.97 -22.53 -8.14
C GLU A 182 30.18 -21.03 -8.41
N GLN A 183 31.37 -20.70 -8.91
CA GLN A 183 31.74 -19.31 -9.20
C GLN A 183 30.99 -18.79 -10.43
N TYR A 184 30.58 -17.53 -10.37
CA TYR A 184 29.94 -16.83 -11.48
C TYR A 184 30.58 -15.45 -11.67
N ASN A 185 31.21 -15.24 -12.82
CA ASN A 185 31.77 -13.95 -13.19
C ASN A 185 30.68 -13.11 -13.85
N LEU A 186 30.48 -11.89 -13.33
CA LEU A 186 29.52 -10.94 -13.88
C LEU A 186 29.95 -10.51 -15.29
N PRO A 187 29.11 -10.64 -16.32
CA PRO A 187 29.43 -10.14 -17.65
C PRO A 187 29.55 -8.61 -17.66
N ILE A 188 30.29 -8.07 -18.63
CA ILE A 188 30.41 -6.62 -18.83
C ILE A 188 29.05 -6.00 -19.17
N ASN A 189 28.28 -6.68 -20.02
CA ASN A 189 26.95 -6.25 -20.44
C ASN A 189 25.90 -7.14 -19.79
N PHE A 190 25.04 -6.54 -18.98
CA PHE A 190 23.85 -7.20 -18.44
C PHE A 190 22.68 -6.23 -18.28
N GLU A 191 21.48 -6.78 -18.20
CA GLU A 191 20.26 -6.01 -18.01
C GLU A 191 19.81 -6.05 -16.54
N TRP A 192 19.42 -4.89 -16.02
CA TRP A 192 18.82 -4.78 -14.70
C TRP A 192 17.41 -5.36 -14.68
N LYS A 193 17.12 -6.09 -13.60
CA LYS A 193 15.76 -6.43 -13.22
C LYS A 193 15.37 -5.67 -11.96
N TYR A 194 14.07 -5.56 -11.74
CA TYR A 194 13.47 -4.84 -10.64
C TYR A 194 12.60 -5.79 -9.85
N ARG A 195 12.81 -5.85 -8.54
CA ARG A 195 11.99 -6.64 -7.63
C ARG A 195 11.11 -5.69 -6.83
N LEU A 196 9.80 -5.87 -6.89
CA LEU A 196 8.88 -5.19 -5.97
C LEU A 196 9.12 -5.72 -4.56
N ASN A 197 9.27 -4.80 -3.61
CA ASN A 197 9.49 -5.11 -2.21
C ASN A 197 8.36 -6.00 -1.68
N GLU A 198 8.72 -7.08 -0.97
CA GLU A 198 7.76 -8.04 -0.44
C GLU A 198 6.80 -7.39 0.57
N PHE A 199 7.28 -6.43 1.35
CA PHE A 199 6.45 -5.65 2.27
C PHE A 199 5.38 -4.86 1.52
N VAL A 200 5.75 -4.17 0.45
CA VAL A 200 4.81 -3.43 -0.41
C VAL A 200 3.83 -4.37 -1.08
N TRP A 201 4.31 -5.51 -1.59
CA TRP A 201 3.48 -6.56 -2.17
C TRP A 201 2.45 -7.08 -1.16
N ASN A 202 2.88 -7.37 0.06
CA ASN A 202 2.02 -7.87 1.13
C ASN A 202 0.95 -6.85 1.51
N ALA A 203 1.34 -5.58 1.62
CA ALA A 203 0.44 -4.48 1.93
C ALA A 203 -0.62 -4.27 0.85
N LEU A 204 -0.22 -4.11 -0.41
CA LEU A 204 -1.09 -3.59 -1.46
C LEU A 204 -1.73 -4.66 -2.35
N CYS A 205 -1.04 -5.78 -2.56
CA CYS A 205 -1.40 -6.74 -3.60
C CYS A 205 -1.85 -8.10 -3.05
N LYS A 206 -1.15 -8.61 -2.02
CA LYS A 206 -1.49 -9.91 -1.39
C LYS A 206 -2.77 -9.81 -0.59
N SER A 207 -2.92 -8.74 0.20
CA SER A 207 -4.20 -8.39 0.78
C SER A 207 -5.10 -7.90 -0.37
N ASN A 208 -6.27 -8.51 -0.57
CA ASN A 208 -7.12 -8.19 -1.73
C ASN A 208 -7.65 -6.73 -1.76
N ASN A 209 -7.33 -5.91 -0.74
CA ASN A 209 -7.94 -4.61 -0.53
C ASN A 209 -6.98 -3.46 -0.22
N GLY A 210 -5.70 -3.70 0.14
CA GLY A 210 -4.82 -2.62 0.62
C GLY A 210 -4.61 -1.48 -0.39
N LEU A 211 -4.52 -1.80 -1.68
CA LEU A 211 -4.47 -0.78 -2.73
C LEU A 211 -5.77 0.02 -2.87
N SER A 212 -6.93 -0.61 -2.64
CA SER A 212 -8.22 0.08 -2.62
C SER A 212 -8.34 0.98 -1.40
N VAL A 213 -7.91 0.51 -0.23
CA VAL A 213 -7.90 1.29 1.02
C VAL A 213 -6.98 2.50 0.88
N LEU A 214 -5.76 2.33 0.34
CA LEU A 214 -4.87 3.46 0.05
C LEU A 214 -5.53 4.48 -0.87
N TRP A 215 -6.17 4.01 -1.95
CA TRP A 215 -6.88 4.88 -2.87
C TRP A 215 -8.02 5.64 -2.19
N THR A 216 -8.84 4.96 -1.37
CA THR A 216 -9.94 5.60 -0.65
C THR A 216 -9.41 6.67 0.31
N ILE A 217 -8.41 6.34 1.13
CA ILE A 217 -7.86 7.28 2.11
C ILE A 217 -7.28 8.52 1.42
N GLY A 218 -6.46 8.33 0.38
CA GLY A 218 -5.87 9.45 -0.36
C GLY A 218 -6.92 10.28 -1.11
N PHE A 219 -7.92 9.63 -1.73
CA PHE A 219 -9.02 10.34 -2.37
C PHE A 219 -9.80 11.21 -1.37
N LEU A 220 -10.12 10.67 -0.18
CA LEU A 220 -10.81 11.44 0.87
C LEU A 220 -9.92 12.59 1.37
N HIS A 221 -8.63 12.37 1.57
CA HIS A 221 -7.69 13.41 1.99
C HIS A 221 -7.53 14.55 0.97
N GLU A 222 -7.52 14.24 -0.34
CA GLU A 222 -7.37 15.26 -1.39
C GLU A 222 -8.67 16.00 -1.74
N ASN A 223 -9.82 15.32 -1.62
CA ASN A 223 -11.11 15.84 -2.11
C ASN A 223 -12.02 16.33 -0.98
N LEU A 224 -11.75 15.95 0.26
CA LEU A 224 -12.47 16.41 1.44
C LEU A 224 -11.57 17.32 2.26
N ARG A 225 -12.22 18.19 3.04
CA ARG A 225 -11.69 19.39 3.69
C ARG A 225 -10.44 19.16 4.58
N ASP A 226 -9.86 20.27 5.03
CA ASP A 226 -8.56 20.38 5.70
C ASP A 226 -8.37 19.51 6.96
N ASP A 227 -9.45 19.18 7.69
CA ASP A 227 -9.37 18.38 8.92
C ASP A 227 -9.59 16.88 8.63
N PHE A 228 -8.51 16.15 8.39
CA PHE A 228 -8.54 14.71 8.07
C PHE A 228 -7.63 13.87 8.97
N PHE A 229 -8.24 12.94 9.72
CA PHE A 229 -7.52 11.92 10.50
C PHE A 229 -7.98 10.54 10.07
N TYR A 230 -7.08 9.54 10.04
CA TYR A 230 -7.45 8.20 9.62
C TYR A 230 -6.67 7.08 10.33
N LEU A 231 -7.30 5.91 10.43
CA LEU A 231 -6.69 4.63 10.74
C LEU A 231 -7.10 3.62 9.66
N PRO A 232 -6.14 2.99 8.96
CA PRO A 232 -6.45 1.91 8.03
C PRO A 232 -6.63 0.59 8.77
N GLU A 233 -7.56 -0.24 8.30
CA GLU A 233 -7.72 -1.67 8.62
C GLU A 233 -7.67 -1.94 10.14
N VAL A 234 -8.68 -1.44 10.85
CA VAL A 234 -8.82 -1.46 12.32
C VAL A 234 -9.59 -2.70 12.76
N GLN A 235 -9.14 -3.31 13.85
CA GLN A 235 -9.79 -4.41 14.55
C GLN A 235 -10.44 -3.89 15.84
N LEU A 236 -11.74 -4.11 16.01
CA LEU A 236 -12.49 -3.76 17.21
C LEU A 236 -12.85 -5.01 18.02
N PHE A 237 -12.84 -4.89 19.35
CA PHE A 237 -13.04 -6.00 20.29
C PHE A 237 -14.09 -5.60 21.33
N ASN A 238 -15.10 -6.45 21.52
CA ASN A 238 -16.14 -6.28 22.55
C ASN A 238 -15.65 -6.58 23.98
N ASP A 239 -14.57 -7.36 24.13
CA ASP A 239 -13.85 -7.59 25.40
C ASP A 239 -12.36 -7.27 25.21
N ALA A 240 -11.78 -6.47 26.10
CA ALA A 240 -10.36 -6.13 26.08
C ALA A 240 -9.42 -7.36 26.16
N ARG A 241 -9.89 -8.47 26.73
CA ARG A 241 -9.20 -9.76 26.86
C ARG A 241 -9.42 -10.69 25.67
N ALA A 242 -10.31 -10.36 24.75
CA ALA A 242 -10.56 -11.17 23.57
C ALA A 242 -9.29 -11.30 22.72
N LYS A 243 -9.04 -12.53 22.24
CA LYS A 243 -7.90 -12.84 21.37
C LYS A 243 -8.19 -12.56 19.89
N ALA A 244 -9.45 -12.67 19.48
CA ALA A 244 -9.92 -12.43 18.13
C ALA A 244 -10.78 -11.16 18.08
N PRO A 245 -10.73 -10.39 16.98
CA PRO A 245 -11.57 -9.21 16.82
C PRO A 245 -13.04 -9.60 16.68
N THR A 246 -13.92 -8.74 17.19
CA THR A 246 -15.37 -8.83 16.98
C THR A 246 -15.73 -8.37 15.58
N ILE A 247 -15.08 -7.30 15.10
CA ILE A 247 -15.25 -6.77 13.75
C ILE A 247 -13.93 -6.20 13.24
N GLU A 248 -13.72 -6.33 11.94
CA GLU A 248 -12.65 -5.64 11.21
C GLU A 248 -13.29 -4.53 10.37
N VAL A 249 -12.67 -3.36 10.36
CA VAL A 249 -13.10 -2.18 9.63
C VAL A 249 -11.97 -1.77 8.70
N ASP A 250 -12.22 -1.70 7.40
CA ASP A 250 -11.19 -1.30 6.43
C ASP A 250 -10.67 0.14 6.64
N LEU A 251 -11.55 1.06 7.07
CA LEU A 251 -11.20 2.46 7.30
C LEU A 251 -11.97 3.08 8.48
N LEU A 252 -11.24 3.69 9.40
CA LEU A 252 -11.79 4.64 10.37
C LEU A 252 -11.23 6.02 10.05
N CYS A 253 -12.07 7.04 9.90
CA CYS A 253 -11.57 8.41 9.68
C CYS A 253 -12.44 9.47 10.37
N VAL A 254 -11.83 10.61 10.68
CA VAL A 254 -12.55 11.80 11.13
C VAL A 254 -12.38 12.88 10.07
N ILE A 255 -13.50 13.42 9.62
CA ILE A 255 -13.57 14.46 8.60
C ILE A 255 -14.47 15.57 9.15
N ASP A 256 -13.94 16.79 9.30
CA ASP A 256 -14.64 17.93 9.92
C ASP A 256 -15.30 17.60 11.27
N GLY A 257 -14.58 16.86 12.12
CA GLY A 257 -15.07 16.46 13.44
C GLY A 257 -16.16 15.38 13.44
N LYS A 258 -16.53 14.82 12.29
CA LYS A 258 -17.44 13.67 12.20
C LYS A 258 -16.66 12.37 12.03
N LEU A 259 -17.02 11.35 12.81
CA LEU A 259 -16.44 10.01 12.70
C LEU A 259 -17.12 9.22 11.58
N TYR A 260 -16.30 8.63 10.71
CA TYR A 260 -16.71 7.73 9.64
C TYR A 260 -16.06 6.37 9.83
N VAL A 261 -16.88 5.33 9.73
CA VAL A 261 -16.49 3.92 9.78
C VAL A 261 -16.87 3.31 8.44
N GLY A 262 -15.89 2.80 7.69
CA GLY A 262 -16.09 2.41 6.30
C GLY A 262 -15.49 1.07 5.95
N GLU A 263 -16.21 0.34 5.10
CA GLU A 263 -15.70 -0.84 4.39
C GLU A 263 -15.35 -0.43 2.96
N VAL A 264 -14.17 -0.85 2.48
CA VAL A 264 -13.68 -0.53 1.14
C VAL A 264 -13.82 -1.77 0.25
N LYS A 265 -14.23 -1.56 -1.00
CA LYS A 265 -14.34 -2.65 -1.98
C LYS A 265 -13.72 -2.26 -3.30
N LYS A 266 -13.08 -3.23 -3.97
CA LYS A 266 -12.44 -3.02 -5.28
C LYS A 266 -13.48 -2.83 -6.39
N THR A 267 -14.64 -3.48 -6.30
CA THR A 267 -15.70 -3.40 -7.31
C THR A 267 -17.09 -3.28 -6.67
N VAL A 268 -18.02 -2.69 -7.42
CA VAL A 268 -19.45 -2.60 -7.05
C VAL A 268 -20.05 -4.00 -6.87
N SER A 269 -19.68 -4.97 -7.70
CA SER A 269 -20.16 -6.36 -7.56
C SER A 269 -19.75 -6.99 -6.22
N GLN A 270 -18.54 -6.71 -5.74
CA GLN A 270 -18.09 -7.18 -4.42
C GLN A 270 -18.87 -6.52 -3.28
N TYR A 271 -19.27 -5.26 -3.46
CA TYR A 271 -20.13 -4.56 -2.51
C TYR A 271 -21.55 -5.15 -2.47
N LEU A 272 -22.17 -5.33 -3.64
CA LEU A 272 -23.53 -5.87 -3.74
C LEU A 272 -23.65 -7.31 -3.22
N ALA A 273 -22.62 -8.13 -3.42
CA ALA A 273 -22.58 -9.51 -2.92
C ALA A 273 -22.50 -9.62 -1.39
N LYS A 274 -22.22 -8.53 -0.68
CA LYS A 274 -21.98 -8.50 0.78
C LYS A 274 -22.84 -7.46 1.50
N GLN A 275 -24.04 -7.14 0.99
CA GLN A 275 -24.93 -6.17 1.64
C GLN A 275 -25.25 -6.52 3.11
N GLU A 276 -25.22 -7.80 3.50
CA GLU A 276 -25.39 -8.23 4.90
C GLU A 276 -24.27 -7.72 5.85
N ASP A 277 -23.08 -7.40 5.33
CA ASP A 277 -21.98 -6.85 6.13
C ASP A 277 -22.26 -5.38 6.53
N ILE A 278 -23.05 -4.61 5.76
CA ILE A 278 -23.37 -3.18 6.03
C ILE A 278 -24.17 -3.03 7.32
N SER A 279 -25.11 -3.95 7.57
CA SER A 279 -25.90 -4.00 8.80
C SER A 279 -25.06 -4.10 10.08
N LYS A 280 -23.80 -4.57 9.99
CA LYS A 280 -22.88 -4.67 11.13
C LYS A 280 -22.23 -3.34 11.50
N PHE A 281 -22.23 -2.35 10.60
CA PHE A 281 -21.58 -1.05 10.81
C PHE A 281 -22.53 0.04 11.33
N ILE A 282 -23.83 -0.11 11.14
CA ILE A 282 -24.85 0.90 11.48
C ILE A 282 -25.10 1.03 13.00
N GLU A 283 -24.40 0.26 13.85
CA GLU A 283 -24.50 0.37 15.32
C GLU A 283 -23.65 1.50 15.95
N VAL A 284 -22.98 2.35 15.15
CA VAL A 284 -22.12 3.43 15.66
C VAL A 284 -22.89 4.74 15.81
N ARG A 285 -23.53 4.84 16.97
CA ARG A 285 -24.12 5.99 17.71
C ARG A 285 -24.19 7.38 17.05
N GLU A 286 -25.42 7.93 17.05
CA GLU A 286 -25.75 9.34 17.31
C GLU A 286 -25.30 9.82 18.70
#